data_AF-A0AAW0PQ41-F1
#
_entry.id   AF-A0AAW0PQ41-F1
#
_cell.length_a   1.000
_cell.length_b   1.000
_cell.length_c   1.000
_cell.angle_alpha   90.00
_cell.angle_beta   90.00
_cell.angle_gamma   90.00
#
_symmetry.space_group_name_H-M   'P 1'
#
loop_
_entity.id
_entity.type
_entity.pdbx_description
1 polymer ?
#
loop_
_entity_poly.entity_id
_entity_poly.type
_entity_poly.pdbx_seq_one_letter_code
_entity_poly.pdbx_strand_id
1 'polypeptide(L)'
;MSKAAKTAAHIPSRLRCPQGSGLESLAPLVTSVEETPNPIPTTVTGNIPSWINGSFLRNGPAKFEFGDDRYVHWFDGMAMMHRFHLYDGNVTYSSRFLRSDSYVQNSEKNRIVVSEFGTLAMPDPCKNIFARFFSRFQIPKATDNASVNFVKYKGDYYVSTETNYMRRIDPQSLETKEKVDWSKFIAVSSATAHPHYDQEGATYNMGNSYGKQGFFYNIIRVPPPDETAAETDCADLSGAKVICSIPAAEPRKPSYYHSFVMSENYIVFVEQPIKLDLFKFMLYRIQGKSFHKVMTWEPKHNTIFHLVNRHTGKRSEVKYQCAPMFALHQINAYEENGFLVMDMCCGDDGELIGDFTLENIRKKSGDEMDQFYNALCRNLPRRYVLPLTVDEKTPLDQNLITLSGYTATAVKTTSSEVFLTHEELHDDQLLEYGGLEFPHINYAQYNGRPYRYFYSCGFGHVFSDSLLKMDVHTKELKVWRYPGLYPSEPVFVASPGATEEDDGVVLSVIITPRKEKSTFLLALDAKTFKELGRAEVPVNIPYGTHGVFNEMG
;
A
#
# COMPACT_ATOMS: atom_id res chain seq x y z
N MET A 1 -16.01 38.98 10.31
CA MET A 1 -17.02 38.97 9.24
C MET A 1 -16.60 37.92 8.22
N SER A 2 -17.36 36.83 8.09
CA SER A 2 -17.01 35.70 7.23
C SER A 2 -17.22 36.05 5.76
N LYS A 3 -16.15 36.02 4.96
CA LYS A 3 -16.28 35.89 3.52
C LYS A 3 -16.35 34.40 3.21
N ALA A 4 -17.57 33.88 3.15
CA ALA A 4 -17.84 32.65 2.44
C ALA A 4 -17.49 32.89 0.96
N ALA A 5 -16.29 32.47 0.56
CA ALA A 5 -16.03 32.19 -0.84
C ALA A 5 -17.05 31.13 -1.26
N LYS A 6 -17.92 31.45 -2.21
CA LYS A 6 -18.77 30.47 -2.88
C LYS A 6 -17.83 29.51 -3.62
N THR A 7 -17.41 28.45 -2.95
CA THR A 7 -16.79 27.31 -3.60
C THR A 7 -17.81 26.71 -4.57
N ALA A 8 -17.42 26.54 -5.83
CA ALA A 8 -18.17 25.65 -6.72
C ALA A 8 -18.37 24.31 -5.98
N ALA A 9 -19.55 23.72 -6.07
CA ALA A 9 -19.84 22.47 -5.39
C ALA A 9 -18.80 21.42 -5.82
N HIS A 10 -17.99 20.94 -4.87
CA HIS A 10 -17.03 19.86 -5.10
C HIS A 10 -17.81 18.62 -5.56
N ILE A 11 -17.55 18.15 -6.78
CA ILE A 11 -18.15 16.92 -7.30
C ILE A 11 -17.24 15.76 -6.87
N PRO A 12 -17.73 14.81 -6.04
CA PRO A 12 -16.95 13.66 -5.63
C PRO A 12 -16.39 12.88 -6.82
N SER A 13 -15.17 12.36 -6.69
CA SER A 13 -14.46 11.60 -7.71
C SER A 13 -15.28 10.43 -8.27
N ARG A 14 -16.08 9.74 -7.45
CA ARG A 14 -17.00 8.68 -7.87
C ARG A 14 -18.12 9.12 -8.82
N LEU A 15 -18.51 10.40 -8.78
CA LEU A 15 -19.51 10.98 -9.69
C LEU A 15 -18.85 11.58 -10.95
N ARG A 16 -17.52 11.78 -10.93
CA ARG A 16 -16.74 12.21 -12.09
C ARG A 16 -16.38 11.05 -13.02
N CYS A 17 -16.19 9.85 -12.48
CA CYS A 17 -15.89 8.65 -13.26
C CYS A 17 -17.17 8.05 -13.87
N PRO A 18 -17.10 7.44 -15.08
CA PRO A 18 -18.20 6.66 -15.63
C PRO A 18 -18.62 5.55 -14.67
N GLN A 19 -19.93 5.31 -14.60
CA GLN A 19 -20.50 4.25 -13.78
C GLN A 19 -20.26 2.89 -14.45
N GLY A 20 -19.91 1.89 -13.65
CA GLY A 20 -19.80 0.52 -14.08
C GLY A 20 -21.18 -0.04 -14.47
N SER A 21 -21.21 -0.84 -15.52
CA SER A 21 -22.40 -1.52 -16.00
C SER A 21 -22.03 -2.88 -16.58
N GLY A 22 -22.76 -3.93 -16.17
CA GLY A 22 -22.52 -5.29 -16.62
C GLY A 22 -21.21 -5.89 -16.10
N LEU A 23 -20.71 -5.43 -14.96
CA LEU A 23 -19.43 -5.90 -14.41
C LEU A 23 -19.47 -7.38 -14.05
N GLU A 24 -18.38 -8.10 -14.36
CA GLU A 24 -18.23 -9.51 -14.03
C GLU A 24 -18.00 -9.71 -12.52
N SER A 25 -18.46 -10.85 -11.98
CA SER A 25 -18.14 -11.26 -10.62
C SER A 25 -16.64 -11.53 -10.46
N LEU A 26 -16.05 -10.99 -9.38
CA LEU A 26 -14.66 -11.22 -9.01
C LEU A 26 -14.47 -12.43 -8.10
N ALA A 27 -15.54 -13.20 -7.85
CA ALA A 27 -15.46 -14.35 -6.94
C ALA A 27 -14.30 -15.32 -7.24
N PRO A 28 -14.01 -15.68 -8.51
CA PRO A 28 -12.90 -16.58 -8.83
C PRO A 28 -11.50 -15.99 -8.53
N LEU A 29 -11.39 -14.67 -8.39
CA LEU A 29 -10.11 -14.00 -8.07
C LEU A 29 -9.80 -14.04 -6.57
N VAL A 30 -10.80 -14.34 -5.75
CA VAL A 30 -10.71 -14.39 -4.28
C VAL A 30 -11.15 -15.76 -3.75
N THR A 31 -10.70 -16.82 -4.39
CA THR A 31 -10.88 -18.22 -3.95
C THR A 31 -9.56 -18.82 -3.49
N SER A 32 -9.64 -19.80 -2.58
CA SER A 32 -8.45 -20.48 -2.11
C SER A 32 -7.77 -21.25 -3.24
N VAL A 33 -6.44 -21.21 -3.25
CA VAL A 33 -5.60 -21.97 -4.19
C VAL A 33 -4.62 -22.85 -3.44
N GLU A 34 -4.01 -23.78 -4.16
CA GLU A 34 -2.89 -24.58 -3.66
C GLU A 34 -1.57 -23.89 -3.95
N GLU A 35 -0.57 -24.12 -3.10
CA GLU A 35 0.79 -23.64 -3.35
C GLU A 35 1.51 -24.51 -4.39
N THR A 36 2.51 -23.94 -5.06
CA THR A 36 3.39 -24.64 -6.02
C THR A 36 4.84 -24.51 -5.58
N PRO A 37 5.30 -25.31 -4.59
CA PRO A 37 6.58 -25.07 -3.91
C PRO A 37 7.81 -25.35 -4.80
N ASN A 38 7.65 -26.25 -5.77
CA ASN A 38 8.67 -26.59 -6.74
C ASN A 38 8.49 -25.72 -8.00
N PRO A 39 9.54 -25.06 -8.50
CA PRO A 39 9.45 -24.25 -9.71
C PRO A 39 8.92 -25.07 -10.89
N ILE A 40 7.93 -24.50 -11.58
CA ILE A 40 7.34 -25.04 -12.80
C ILE A 40 7.69 -24.15 -13.99
N PRO A 41 7.86 -24.73 -15.20
CA PRO A 41 8.05 -23.94 -16.42
C PRO A 41 6.78 -23.16 -16.78
N THR A 42 6.97 -22.07 -17.52
CA THR A 42 5.91 -21.27 -18.13
C THR A 42 5.98 -21.35 -19.65
N THR A 43 4.90 -20.99 -20.33
CA THR A 43 4.90 -20.86 -21.80
C THR A 43 5.16 -19.41 -22.16
N VAL A 44 6.34 -19.12 -22.71
CA VAL A 44 6.73 -17.76 -23.12
C VAL A 44 6.23 -17.46 -24.54
N THR A 45 5.60 -16.32 -24.73
CA THR A 45 5.20 -15.76 -26.04
C THR A 45 5.74 -14.34 -26.16
N GLY A 46 6.19 -13.94 -27.36
CA GLY A 46 6.86 -12.66 -27.57
C GLY A 46 8.32 -12.71 -27.13
N ASN A 47 8.87 -11.56 -26.75
CA ASN A 47 10.27 -11.40 -26.36
C ASN A 47 10.38 -10.75 -24.98
N ILE A 48 10.57 -11.56 -23.94
CA ILE A 48 10.97 -11.05 -22.62
C ILE A 48 12.47 -10.74 -22.69
N PRO A 49 12.92 -9.50 -22.43
CA PRO A 49 14.32 -9.14 -22.60
C PRO A 49 15.28 -10.03 -21.78
N SER A 50 16.30 -10.58 -22.43
CA SER A 50 17.25 -11.52 -21.81
C SER A 50 18.12 -10.91 -20.72
N TRP A 51 18.24 -9.59 -20.69
CA TRP A 51 18.95 -8.86 -19.65
C TRP A 51 18.21 -8.85 -18.31
N ILE A 52 16.89 -9.15 -18.27
CA ILE A 52 16.16 -9.28 -17.01
C ILE A 52 16.59 -10.58 -16.34
N ASN A 53 17.41 -10.46 -15.29
CA ASN A 53 17.84 -11.59 -14.47
C ASN A 53 17.47 -11.35 -13.01
N GLY A 54 16.48 -12.09 -12.51
CA GLY A 54 15.98 -11.85 -11.17
C GLY A 54 14.70 -12.59 -10.84
N SER A 55 14.05 -12.17 -9.76
CA SER A 55 12.80 -12.72 -9.28
C SER A 55 11.78 -11.61 -9.09
N PHE A 56 10.69 -11.65 -9.84
CA PHE A 56 9.52 -10.85 -9.54
C PHE A 56 8.70 -11.57 -8.46
N LEU A 57 8.66 -10.95 -7.27
CA LEU A 57 8.02 -11.48 -6.08
C LEU A 57 6.68 -10.77 -5.86
N ARG A 58 5.64 -11.52 -5.55
CA ARG A 58 4.31 -10.98 -5.21
C ARG A 58 3.74 -11.62 -3.96
N ASN A 59 3.04 -10.84 -3.16
CA ASN A 59 2.39 -11.30 -1.94
C ASN A 59 0.89 -11.00 -1.99
N GLY A 60 0.10 -11.75 -1.24
CA GLY A 60 -1.34 -11.56 -1.17
C GLY A 60 -2.07 -12.66 -0.43
N PRO A 61 -3.38 -12.46 -0.16
CA PRO A 61 -4.24 -13.48 0.43
C PRO A 61 -4.58 -14.59 -0.59
N ALA A 62 -4.42 -15.85 -0.19
CA ALA A 62 -4.61 -16.99 -1.09
C ALA A 62 -5.35 -18.19 -0.47
N LYS A 63 -5.72 -18.11 0.81
CA LYS A 63 -6.59 -19.09 1.48
C LYS A 63 -7.64 -18.38 2.32
N PHE A 64 -8.90 -18.62 2.01
CA PHE A 64 -10.04 -17.86 2.53
C PHE A 64 -10.94 -18.66 3.49
N GLU A 65 -10.57 -19.90 3.80
CA GLU A 65 -11.29 -20.78 4.74
C GLU A 65 -10.41 -21.86 5.37
N PHE A 66 -10.83 -22.32 6.55
CA PHE A 66 -10.32 -23.48 7.27
C PHE A 66 -11.49 -24.28 7.85
N GLY A 67 -11.61 -25.56 7.46
CA GLY A 67 -12.80 -26.35 7.79
C GLY A 67 -14.08 -25.66 7.30
N ASP A 68 -15.04 -25.50 8.19
CA ASP A 68 -16.31 -24.80 7.93
C ASP A 68 -16.21 -23.27 8.15
N ASP A 69 -15.12 -22.80 8.76
CA ASP A 69 -14.91 -21.39 9.07
C ASP A 69 -14.37 -20.62 7.85
N ARG A 70 -14.95 -19.45 7.58
CA ARG A 70 -14.60 -18.59 6.46
C ARG A 70 -14.14 -17.23 6.93
N TYR A 71 -13.14 -16.68 6.26
CA TYR A 71 -12.78 -15.28 6.44
C TYR A 71 -13.87 -14.36 5.89
N VAL A 72 -13.97 -13.16 6.47
CA VAL A 72 -14.96 -12.13 6.14
C VAL A 72 -14.37 -11.08 5.21
N HIS A 73 -13.13 -10.66 5.44
CA HIS A 73 -12.48 -9.58 4.71
C HIS A 73 -11.38 -10.10 3.78
N TRP A 74 -11.14 -9.44 2.66
CA TRP A 74 -10.10 -9.85 1.69
C TRP A 74 -8.70 -9.90 2.33
N PHE A 75 -8.35 -8.88 3.12
CA PHE A 75 -7.10 -8.82 3.89
C PHE A 75 -6.90 -9.94 4.93
N ASP A 76 -7.94 -10.71 5.28
CA ASP A 76 -7.82 -11.78 6.27
C ASP A 76 -7.30 -13.09 5.69
N GLY A 77 -7.33 -13.24 4.35
CA GLY A 77 -6.86 -14.46 3.70
C GLY A 77 -5.38 -14.70 4.01
N MET A 78 -5.00 -15.97 4.14
CA MET A 78 -3.62 -16.31 4.51
C MET A 78 -2.63 -15.98 3.40
N ALA A 79 -1.53 -15.37 3.78
CA ALA A 79 -0.46 -14.93 2.88
C ALA A 79 0.11 -16.08 2.06
N MET A 80 0.16 -15.90 0.74
CA MET A 80 0.96 -16.71 -0.17
C MET A 80 1.91 -15.81 -0.93
N MET A 81 3.16 -16.24 -0.95
CA MET A 81 4.21 -15.62 -1.72
C MET A 81 4.29 -16.31 -3.08
N HIS A 82 4.47 -15.52 -4.13
CA HIS A 82 4.61 -15.96 -5.51
C HIS A 82 5.94 -15.46 -6.06
N ARG A 83 6.62 -16.30 -6.83
CA ARG A 83 7.89 -15.97 -7.49
C ARG A 83 7.79 -16.29 -8.97
N PHE A 84 8.08 -15.30 -9.80
CA PHE A 84 8.41 -15.47 -11.20
C PHE A 84 9.90 -15.23 -11.35
N HIS A 85 10.66 -16.29 -11.56
CA HIS A 85 12.09 -16.18 -11.78
C HIS A 85 12.35 -16.02 -13.28
N LEU A 86 12.94 -14.88 -13.67
CA LEU A 86 13.30 -14.53 -15.03
C LEU A 86 14.80 -14.70 -15.24
N TYR A 87 15.19 -15.35 -16.33
CA TYR A 87 16.58 -15.53 -16.75
C TYR A 87 16.64 -15.82 -18.24
N ASP A 88 17.51 -15.11 -18.99
CA ASP A 88 17.75 -15.34 -20.42
C ASP A 88 16.45 -15.49 -21.25
N GLY A 89 15.47 -14.61 -21.00
CA GLY A 89 14.16 -14.61 -21.66
C GLY A 89 13.21 -15.74 -21.24
N ASN A 90 13.63 -16.65 -20.37
CA ASN A 90 12.81 -17.72 -19.79
C ASN A 90 12.21 -17.29 -18.45
N VAL A 91 11.09 -17.93 -18.08
CA VAL A 91 10.41 -17.69 -16.80
C VAL A 91 9.98 -19.01 -16.16
N THR A 92 10.23 -19.15 -14.86
CA THR A 92 9.66 -20.21 -14.02
C THR A 92 8.80 -19.62 -12.92
N TYR A 93 7.77 -20.35 -12.50
CA TYR A 93 6.86 -19.95 -11.43
C TYR A 93 6.95 -20.87 -10.21
N SER A 94 6.91 -20.31 -9.01
CA SER A 94 6.65 -21.05 -7.77
C SER A 94 5.84 -20.20 -6.78
N SER A 95 5.19 -20.87 -5.82
CA SER A 95 4.52 -20.21 -4.71
C SER A 95 4.57 -21.03 -3.42
N ARG A 96 4.52 -20.34 -2.28
CA ARG A 96 4.44 -20.95 -0.94
C ARG A 96 3.54 -20.12 -0.03
N PHE A 97 2.67 -20.77 0.73
CA PHE A 97 2.02 -20.12 1.86
C PHE A 97 3.07 -19.72 2.90
N LEU A 98 2.92 -18.52 3.44
CA LEU A 98 3.71 -18.10 4.59
C LEU A 98 3.39 -19.03 5.77
N ARG A 99 4.41 -19.70 6.31
CA ARG A 99 4.28 -20.52 7.52
C ARG A 99 4.27 -19.64 8.77
N SER A 100 3.32 -18.71 8.82
CA SER A 100 3.07 -17.83 9.97
C SER A 100 2.47 -18.61 11.14
N ASP A 101 2.52 -18.05 12.36
CA ASP A 101 1.88 -18.68 13.51
C ASP A 101 0.37 -18.77 13.29
N SER A 102 -0.24 -17.76 12.64
CA SER A 102 -1.65 -17.79 12.22
C SER A 102 -1.95 -18.96 11.28
N TYR A 103 -1.16 -19.11 10.20
CA TYR A 103 -1.38 -20.16 9.20
C TYR A 103 -1.21 -21.56 9.80
N VAL A 104 -0.15 -21.79 10.57
CA VAL A 104 0.15 -23.09 11.19
C VAL A 104 -0.96 -23.48 12.17
N GLN A 105 -1.33 -22.58 13.09
CA GLN A 105 -2.37 -22.88 14.08
C GLN A 105 -3.74 -23.13 13.45
N ASN A 106 -4.11 -22.36 12.42
CA ASN A 106 -5.39 -22.54 11.74
C ASN A 106 -5.41 -23.84 10.93
N SER A 107 -4.27 -24.22 10.32
CA SER A 107 -4.11 -25.47 9.59
C SER A 107 -4.20 -26.69 10.50
N GLU A 108 -3.45 -26.70 11.62
CA GLU A 108 -3.43 -27.79 12.60
C GLU A 108 -4.81 -28.07 13.20
N LYS A 109 -5.59 -27.01 13.47
CA LYS A 109 -6.92 -27.13 14.08
C LYS A 109 -8.05 -27.22 13.06
N ASN A 110 -7.74 -27.01 11.77
CA ASN A 110 -8.71 -26.91 10.67
C ASN A 110 -9.88 -25.95 10.96
N ARG A 111 -9.57 -24.77 11.53
CA ARG A 111 -10.52 -23.71 11.90
C ARG A 111 -9.80 -22.38 12.15
N ILE A 112 -10.52 -21.26 12.14
CA ILE A 112 -9.91 -19.94 12.38
C ILE A 112 -9.76 -19.71 13.90
N VAL A 113 -8.53 -19.79 14.41
CA VAL A 113 -8.21 -19.60 15.84
C VAL A 113 -7.41 -18.34 16.16
N VAL A 114 -6.92 -17.64 15.15
CA VAL A 114 -6.30 -16.31 15.28
C VAL A 114 -7.22 -15.28 14.63
N SER A 115 -7.46 -14.17 15.35
CA SER A 115 -8.26 -13.06 14.83
C SER A 115 -7.42 -12.26 13.83
N GLU A 116 -8.04 -11.91 12.71
CA GLU A 116 -7.50 -11.06 11.66
C GLU A 116 -8.23 -9.70 11.66
N PHE A 117 -8.02 -8.90 10.62
CA PHE A 117 -8.56 -7.55 10.48
C PHE A 117 -10.10 -7.52 10.45
N GLY A 118 -10.70 -8.36 9.62
CA GLY A 118 -12.13 -8.47 9.40
C GLY A 118 -12.82 -9.59 10.16
N THR A 119 -12.06 -10.57 10.63
CA THR A 119 -12.56 -11.85 11.14
C THR A 119 -12.05 -12.13 12.55
N LEU A 120 -12.96 -12.42 13.47
CA LEU A 120 -12.56 -12.84 14.82
C LEU A 120 -12.30 -14.33 14.89
N ALA A 121 -11.32 -14.72 15.69
CA ALA A 121 -11.08 -16.11 16.05
C ALA A 121 -12.36 -16.75 16.60
N MET A 122 -12.66 -17.96 16.11
CA MET A 122 -13.82 -18.70 16.57
C MET A 122 -13.58 -19.18 18.00
N PRO A 123 -14.56 -19.04 18.91
CA PRO A 123 -14.39 -19.45 20.30
C PRO A 123 -14.00 -20.92 20.41
N ASP A 124 -12.97 -21.20 21.20
CA ASP A 124 -12.49 -22.56 21.45
C ASP A 124 -13.65 -23.45 21.97
N PRO A 125 -14.02 -24.52 21.24
CA PRO A 125 -15.15 -25.37 21.58
C PRO A 125 -14.85 -26.24 22.80
N CYS A 126 -13.56 -26.46 23.12
CA CYS A 126 -13.10 -27.21 24.28
C CYS A 126 -13.10 -26.35 25.56
N LYS A 127 -13.24 -25.02 25.45
CA LYS A 127 -13.34 -24.13 26.62
C LYS A 127 -14.78 -24.06 27.13
N ASN A 128 -14.96 -24.24 28.43
CA ASN A 128 -16.25 -24.00 29.08
C ASN A 128 -16.65 -22.51 29.01
N ILE A 129 -17.93 -22.20 29.28
CA ILE A 129 -18.51 -20.85 29.13
C ILE A 129 -17.71 -19.80 29.94
N PHE A 130 -17.26 -20.13 31.15
CA PHE A 130 -16.45 -19.25 31.98
C PHE A 130 -15.07 -18.98 31.38
N ALA A 131 -14.35 -20.01 30.92
CA ALA A 131 -13.07 -19.86 30.23
C ALA A 131 -13.20 -19.08 28.91
N ARG A 132 -14.31 -19.23 28.19
CA ARG A 132 -14.65 -18.43 27.01
C ARG A 132 -14.90 -16.96 27.37
N PHE A 133 -15.55 -16.69 28.51
CA PHE A 133 -15.73 -15.33 29.01
C PHE A 133 -14.39 -14.69 29.41
N PHE A 134 -13.57 -15.36 30.21
CA PHE A 134 -12.24 -14.88 30.63
C PHE A 134 -11.26 -14.67 29.46
N SER A 135 -11.35 -15.49 28.41
CA SER A 135 -10.50 -15.31 27.20
C SER A 135 -10.75 -13.98 26.47
N ARG A 136 -11.93 -13.36 26.63
CA ARG A 136 -12.22 -12.02 26.07
C ARG A 136 -11.44 -10.90 26.77
N PHE A 137 -10.86 -11.17 27.95
CA PHE A 137 -10.06 -10.22 28.74
C PHE A 137 -8.54 -10.42 28.60
N GLN A 138 -8.07 -11.51 27.97
CA GLN A 138 -6.64 -11.67 27.61
C GLN A 138 -6.29 -10.80 26.42
N ILE A 139 -5.16 -10.08 26.44
CA ILE A 139 -4.71 -9.29 25.28
C ILE A 139 -4.38 -10.28 24.14
N PRO A 140 -5.14 -10.29 23.02
CA PRO A 140 -4.84 -11.18 21.91
C PRO A 140 -3.48 -10.81 21.35
N LYS A 141 -2.67 -11.82 21.03
CA LYS A 141 -1.45 -11.60 20.25
C LYS A 141 -1.87 -11.08 18.88
N ALA A 142 -1.18 -10.04 18.39
CA ALA A 142 -1.39 -9.57 17.04
C ALA A 142 -1.09 -10.68 16.02
N THR A 143 -1.80 -10.67 14.90
CA THR A 143 -1.56 -11.59 13.79
C THR A 143 -0.17 -11.38 13.19
N ASP A 144 0.43 -12.45 12.71
CA ASP A 144 1.61 -12.44 11.85
C ASP A 144 1.29 -12.95 10.43
N ASN A 145 0.02 -12.88 10.03
CA ASN A 145 -0.40 -13.04 8.64
C ASN A 145 0.10 -11.86 7.80
N ALA A 146 1.36 -11.96 7.36
CA ALA A 146 2.03 -10.94 6.57
C ALA A 146 1.69 -11.06 5.08
N SER A 147 0.46 -10.70 4.72
CA SER A 147 -0.10 -10.84 3.36
C SER A 147 0.03 -9.60 2.49
N VAL A 148 0.64 -8.52 2.97
CA VAL A 148 0.59 -7.21 2.29
C VAL A 148 1.76 -7.02 1.33
N ASN A 149 3.01 -7.01 1.82
CA ASN A 149 4.16 -6.63 0.98
C ASN A 149 5.42 -7.43 1.31
N PHE A 150 6.38 -7.44 0.37
CA PHE A 150 7.78 -7.71 0.63
C PHE A 150 8.48 -6.42 1.03
N VAL A 151 9.26 -6.47 2.11
CA VAL A 151 10.02 -5.32 2.62
C VAL A 151 11.46 -5.72 2.87
N LYS A 152 12.38 -4.76 2.77
CA LYS A 152 13.82 -4.98 2.93
C LYS A 152 14.33 -4.27 4.18
N TYR A 153 15.13 -4.93 4.98
CA TYR A 153 15.87 -4.30 6.08
C TYR A 153 17.28 -4.87 6.13
N LYS A 154 18.30 -4.00 6.17
CA LYS A 154 19.72 -4.39 6.17
C LYS A 154 20.08 -5.45 5.12
N GLY A 155 19.46 -5.40 3.93
CA GLY A 155 19.71 -6.36 2.85
C GLY A 155 18.77 -7.56 2.80
N ASP A 156 18.18 -7.96 3.93
CA ASP A 156 17.31 -9.13 4.03
C ASP A 156 15.87 -8.84 3.59
N TYR A 157 15.21 -9.86 3.04
CA TYR A 157 13.80 -9.82 2.68
C TYR A 157 12.91 -10.31 3.82
N TYR A 158 11.84 -9.57 4.03
CA TYR A 158 10.76 -9.90 4.94
C TYR A 158 9.43 -9.78 4.20
N VAL A 159 8.41 -10.47 4.70
CA VAL A 159 7.02 -10.14 4.37
C VAL A 159 6.37 -9.44 5.57
N SER A 160 5.58 -8.41 5.28
CA SER A 160 4.92 -7.58 6.28
C SER A 160 3.41 -7.50 6.07
N THR A 161 2.72 -7.30 7.20
CA THR A 161 1.39 -6.68 7.28
C THR A 161 1.54 -5.39 8.10
N GLU A 162 0.49 -4.88 8.74
CA GLU A 162 0.50 -3.64 9.52
C GLU A 162 0.45 -3.87 11.03
N THR A 163 1.11 -4.92 11.51
CA THR A 163 1.25 -5.24 12.95
C THR A 163 2.69 -5.01 13.43
N ASN A 164 3.01 -5.41 14.66
CA ASN A 164 4.39 -5.43 15.14
C ASN A 164 5.21 -6.63 14.64
N TYR A 165 4.58 -7.58 13.93
CA TYR A 165 5.23 -8.79 13.47
C TYR A 165 5.47 -8.79 11.96
N MET A 166 6.65 -9.24 11.58
CA MET A 166 6.99 -9.60 10.20
C MET A 166 7.69 -10.97 10.18
N ARG A 167 7.84 -11.54 9.00
CA ARG A 167 8.51 -12.83 8.81
C ARG A 167 9.67 -12.65 7.85
N ARG A 168 10.87 -13.05 8.24
CA ARG A 168 11.99 -13.13 7.30
C ARG A 168 11.73 -14.29 6.34
N ILE A 169 12.13 -14.12 5.09
CA ILE A 169 11.94 -15.11 4.04
C ILE A 169 13.21 -15.28 3.22
N ASP A 170 13.35 -16.42 2.56
CA ASP A 170 14.31 -16.58 1.47
C ASP A 170 13.62 -16.16 0.14
N PRO A 171 14.10 -15.11 -0.55
CA PRO A 171 13.47 -14.61 -1.77
C PRO A 171 13.61 -15.57 -2.97
N GLN A 172 14.50 -16.57 -2.90
CA GLN A 172 14.67 -17.57 -3.95
C GLN A 172 13.74 -18.76 -3.74
N SER A 173 13.76 -19.37 -2.55
CA SER A 173 12.96 -20.56 -2.26
C SER A 173 11.54 -20.25 -1.77
N LEU A 174 11.27 -19.00 -1.36
CA LEU A 174 10.07 -18.57 -0.63
C LEU A 174 9.90 -19.25 0.73
N GLU A 175 10.98 -19.81 1.29
CA GLU A 175 10.93 -20.43 2.61
C GLU A 175 10.72 -19.40 3.70
N THR A 176 9.77 -19.71 4.58
CA THR A 176 9.49 -18.92 5.77
C THR A 176 10.60 -19.16 6.79
N LYS A 177 11.30 -18.11 7.18
CA LYS A 177 12.28 -18.14 8.25
C LYS A 177 11.66 -17.59 9.55
N GLU A 178 12.46 -16.98 10.41
CA GLU A 178 12.04 -16.56 11.74
C GLU A 178 11.01 -15.42 11.75
N LYS A 179 10.26 -15.37 12.86
CA LYS A 179 9.36 -14.28 13.21
C LYS A 179 10.14 -13.14 13.85
N VAL A 180 9.96 -11.94 13.32
CA VAL A 180 10.56 -10.73 13.85
C VAL A 180 9.49 -9.88 14.53
N ASP A 181 9.83 -9.36 15.70
CA ASP A 181 8.96 -8.50 16.51
C ASP A 181 9.65 -7.15 16.68
N TRP A 182 9.07 -6.11 16.10
CA TRP A 182 9.59 -4.74 16.17
C TRP A 182 9.86 -4.28 17.61
N SER A 183 9.02 -4.72 18.57
CA SER A 183 9.11 -4.30 19.97
C SER A 183 10.38 -4.78 20.68
N LYS A 184 11.09 -5.76 20.11
CA LYS A 184 12.39 -6.22 20.60
C LYS A 184 13.54 -5.29 20.23
N PHE A 185 13.36 -4.43 19.23
CA PHE A 185 14.39 -3.53 18.73
C PHE A 185 14.12 -2.07 19.10
N ILE A 186 12.87 -1.62 18.96
CA ILE A 186 12.44 -0.26 19.25
C ILE A 186 11.03 -0.22 19.83
N ALA A 187 10.70 0.84 20.56
CA ALA A 187 9.41 1.00 21.24
C ALA A 187 8.25 1.36 20.29
N VAL A 188 7.84 0.42 19.43
CA VAL A 188 6.70 0.56 18.52
C VAL A 188 5.73 -0.62 18.64
N SER A 189 4.44 -0.35 18.42
CA SER A 189 3.33 -1.30 18.54
C SER A 189 2.82 -1.81 17.19
N SER A 190 3.16 -1.13 16.10
CA SER A 190 3.05 -1.63 14.72
C SER A 190 3.97 -0.84 13.79
N ALA A 191 4.16 -1.34 12.58
CA ALA A 191 4.82 -0.63 11.48
C ALA A 191 4.04 -0.83 10.17
N THR A 192 4.18 0.07 9.21
CA THR A 192 3.52 -0.08 7.89
C THR A 192 4.23 -1.14 7.03
N ALA A 193 3.55 -1.62 6.00
CA ALA A 193 4.12 -2.47 4.96
C ALA A 193 4.79 -1.68 3.81
N HIS A 194 4.95 -0.37 3.95
CA HIS A 194 5.46 0.55 2.92
C HIS A 194 6.67 1.36 3.42
N PRO A 195 7.79 0.69 3.78
CA PRO A 195 9.01 1.42 4.08
C PRO A 195 9.57 2.09 2.83
N HIS A 196 10.31 3.18 3.04
CA HIS A 196 11.14 3.80 2.03
C HIS A 196 12.61 3.39 2.17
N TYR A 197 13.33 3.39 1.05
CA TYR A 197 14.75 3.09 0.99
C TYR A 197 15.49 4.32 0.43
N ASP A 198 16.56 4.74 1.10
CA ASP A 198 17.42 5.78 0.55
C ASP A 198 18.65 5.22 -0.16
N GLN A 199 19.38 6.10 -0.86
CA GLN A 199 20.54 5.72 -1.66
C GLN A 199 21.74 5.30 -0.81
N GLU A 200 21.75 5.65 0.47
CA GLU A 200 22.77 5.20 1.44
C GLU A 200 22.46 3.79 1.97
N GLY A 201 21.32 3.21 1.58
CA GLY A 201 20.87 1.88 2.00
C GLY A 201 20.14 1.86 3.34
N ALA A 202 19.87 3.02 3.95
CA ALA A 202 19.03 3.09 5.13
C ALA A 202 17.55 2.90 4.76
N THR A 203 16.81 2.28 5.67
CA THR A 203 15.37 2.05 5.51
C THR A 203 14.58 2.91 6.49
N TYR A 204 13.58 3.61 6.00
CA TYR A 204 12.66 4.42 6.79
C TYR A 204 11.28 3.75 6.82
N ASN A 205 10.60 3.77 7.96
CA ASN A 205 9.23 3.28 8.06
C ASN A 205 8.43 4.14 9.05
N MET A 206 7.11 4.05 9.02
CA MET A 206 6.23 4.59 10.04
C MET A 206 5.72 3.49 10.96
N GLY A 207 5.72 3.77 12.25
CA GLY A 207 5.08 2.94 13.26
C GLY A 207 4.29 3.78 14.23
N ASN A 208 3.71 3.15 15.24
CA ASN A 208 3.03 3.88 16.32
C ASN A 208 3.44 3.36 17.69
N SER A 209 3.11 4.12 18.72
CA SER A 209 3.25 3.70 20.11
C SER A 209 2.17 4.34 20.95
N TYR A 210 1.86 3.72 22.08
CA TYR A 210 0.93 4.25 23.06
C TYR A 210 1.62 4.40 24.42
N GLY A 211 1.52 5.58 25.01
CA GLY A 211 2.11 5.90 26.31
C GLY A 211 1.19 6.74 27.19
N LYS A 212 1.70 7.17 28.36
CA LYS A 212 0.93 8.02 29.30
C LYS A 212 0.46 9.33 28.67
N GLN A 213 1.18 9.83 27.67
CA GLN A 213 0.90 11.08 26.96
C GLN A 213 -0.04 10.88 25.75
N GLY A 214 -0.50 9.64 25.50
CA GLY A 214 -1.41 9.32 24.41
C GLY A 214 -0.77 8.51 23.30
N PHE A 215 -1.36 8.62 22.11
CA PHE A 215 -0.93 7.94 20.89
C PHE A 215 0.11 8.77 20.13
N PHE A 216 1.16 8.13 19.66
CA PHE A 216 2.22 8.74 18.86
C PHE A 216 2.44 7.97 17.56
N TYR A 217 2.63 8.70 16.47
CA TYR A 217 3.17 8.18 15.21
C TYR A 217 4.69 8.36 15.24
N ASN A 218 5.43 7.29 14.97
CA ASN A 218 6.87 7.23 15.09
C ASN A 218 7.49 7.06 13.71
N ILE A 219 8.42 7.95 13.36
CA ILE A 219 9.29 7.76 12.19
C ILE A 219 10.45 6.86 12.63
N ILE A 220 10.54 5.70 12.02
CA ILE A 220 11.54 4.67 12.24
C ILE A 220 12.63 4.81 11.19
N ARG A 221 13.89 4.70 11.61
CA ARG A 221 15.05 4.54 10.71
C ARG A 221 15.80 3.28 11.11
N VAL A 222 16.03 2.39 10.16
CA VAL A 222 16.96 1.25 10.24
C VAL A 222 18.19 1.60 9.42
N PRO A 223 19.41 1.50 9.98
CA PRO A 223 20.63 1.81 9.24
C PRO A 223 20.86 0.82 8.08
N PRO A 224 21.76 1.14 7.14
CA PRO A 224 22.24 0.16 6.15
C PRO A 224 22.88 -1.06 6.83
N PRO A 225 23.08 -2.17 6.10
CA PRO A 225 23.86 -3.30 6.61
C PRO A 225 25.28 -2.85 6.99
N ASP A 226 25.83 -3.46 8.04
CA ASP A 226 27.21 -3.24 8.43
C ASP A 226 28.17 -3.81 7.36
N GLU A 227 29.35 -3.21 7.18
CA GLU A 227 30.33 -3.67 6.17
C GLU A 227 30.87 -5.07 6.45
N THR A 228 30.82 -5.50 7.71
CA THR A 228 31.19 -6.85 8.14
C THR A 228 30.00 -7.79 7.93
N ALA A 229 30.23 -8.90 7.23
CA ALA A 229 29.22 -9.95 7.08
C ALA A 229 28.66 -10.37 8.45
N ALA A 230 27.33 -10.51 8.53
CA ALA A 230 26.68 -10.98 9.74
C ALA A 230 27.28 -12.34 10.14
N GLU A 231 27.69 -12.48 11.39
CA GLU A 231 28.26 -13.73 11.91
C GLU A 231 27.24 -14.89 11.89
N THR A 232 25.95 -14.57 11.84
CA THR A 232 24.83 -15.52 11.88
C THR A 232 23.72 -15.14 10.90
N ASP A 233 23.16 -16.13 10.18
CA ASP A 233 22.00 -15.96 9.29
C ASP A 233 20.69 -15.77 10.10
N CYS A 234 20.54 -14.60 10.70
CA CYS A 234 19.34 -14.22 11.47
C CYS A 234 18.95 -12.76 11.23
N ALA A 235 17.67 -12.48 11.43
CA ALA A 235 17.10 -11.15 11.29
C ALA A 235 17.78 -10.18 12.24
N ASP A 236 18.31 -9.12 11.66
CA ASP A 236 18.96 -8.05 12.39
C ASP A 236 18.35 -6.69 12.03
N LEU A 237 17.76 -6.05 13.03
CA LEU A 237 17.35 -4.65 12.98
C LEU A 237 18.13 -3.81 13.99
N SER A 238 19.30 -4.28 14.43
CA SER A 238 20.17 -3.55 15.33
C SER A 238 20.49 -2.16 14.77
N GLY A 239 20.55 -1.19 15.68
CA GLY A 239 20.72 0.21 15.32
C GLY A 239 19.44 0.90 14.83
N ALA A 240 18.30 0.20 14.73
CA ALA A 240 17.01 0.82 14.50
C ALA A 240 16.70 1.90 15.57
N LYS A 241 16.17 3.04 15.14
CA LYS A 241 15.86 4.18 16.01
C LYS A 241 14.53 4.81 15.61
N VAL A 242 13.83 5.34 16.61
CA VAL A 242 12.75 6.32 16.37
C VAL A 242 13.42 7.69 16.26
N ILE A 243 13.37 8.30 15.08
CA ILE A 243 14.00 9.60 14.82
C ILE A 243 13.06 10.78 15.11
N CYS A 244 11.75 10.55 15.13
CA CYS A 244 10.75 11.54 15.50
C CYS A 244 9.48 10.85 16.00
N SER A 245 8.86 11.42 17.04
CA SER A 245 7.55 11.00 17.55
C SER A 245 6.56 12.15 17.43
N ILE A 246 5.50 11.94 16.68
CA ILE A 246 4.44 12.91 16.39
C ILE A 246 3.22 12.55 17.25
N PRO A 247 2.81 13.38 18.22
CA PRO A 247 1.58 13.15 18.97
C PRO A 247 0.37 13.22 18.04
N ALA A 248 -0.57 12.30 18.20
CA ALA A 248 -1.82 12.35 17.48
C ALA A 248 -2.61 13.62 17.81
N ALA A 249 -3.21 14.24 16.80
CA ALA A 249 -4.07 15.41 16.99
C ALA A 249 -5.24 15.08 17.94
N GLU A 250 -5.70 13.83 17.91
CA GLU A 250 -6.67 13.28 18.85
C GLU A 250 -6.14 11.98 19.50
N PRO A 251 -5.57 12.05 20.71
CA PRO A 251 -4.90 10.90 21.34
C PRO A 251 -5.74 9.63 21.55
N ARG A 252 -7.07 9.76 21.57
CA ARG A 252 -8.02 8.63 21.75
C ARG A 252 -8.66 8.16 20.45
N LYS A 253 -8.44 8.91 19.36
CA LYS A 253 -8.93 8.65 18.01
C LYS A 253 -7.81 8.93 17.00
N PRO A 254 -6.69 8.19 17.07
CA PRO A 254 -5.61 8.37 16.12
C PRO A 254 -6.09 8.07 14.70
N SER A 255 -5.36 8.60 13.72
CA SER A 255 -5.56 8.35 12.30
C SER A 255 -5.05 6.96 11.93
N TYR A 256 -5.78 6.28 11.04
CA TYR A 256 -5.23 5.17 10.26
C TYR A 256 -4.36 5.72 9.13
N TYR A 257 -3.20 5.09 8.92
CA TYR A 257 -2.24 5.44 7.88
C TYR A 257 -1.62 4.16 7.32
N HIS A 258 -1.36 4.18 6.02
CA HIS A 258 -0.88 3.01 5.26
C HIS A 258 0.55 3.21 4.73
N SER A 259 0.87 4.43 4.32
CA SER A 259 2.20 4.84 3.87
C SER A 259 2.52 6.25 4.34
N PHE A 260 3.68 6.78 3.95
CA PHE A 260 4.13 8.13 4.27
C PHE A 260 4.99 8.65 3.13
N VAL A 261 5.11 9.97 3.02
CA VAL A 261 5.87 10.61 1.94
C VAL A 261 7.33 10.79 2.38
N MET A 262 8.27 10.51 1.47
CA MET A 262 9.69 10.77 1.68
C MET A 262 10.33 11.48 0.48
N SER A 263 11.07 12.55 0.77
CA SER A 263 11.98 13.26 -0.14
C SER A 263 13.43 13.10 0.32
N GLU A 264 14.38 13.72 -0.38
CA GLU A 264 15.79 13.68 -0.02
C GLU A 264 16.11 14.16 1.40
N ASN A 265 15.37 15.13 1.94
CA ASN A 265 15.62 15.70 3.28
C ASN A 265 14.41 15.66 4.21
N TYR A 266 13.21 15.43 3.69
CA TYR A 266 11.98 15.52 4.48
C TYR A 266 11.12 14.27 4.40
N ILE A 267 10.45 13.99 5.52
CA ILE A 267 9.35 13.03 5.63
C ILE A 267 8.08 13.82 5.93
N VAL A 268 6.97 13.44 5.29
CA VAL A 268 5.64 13.94 5.62
C VAL A 268 4.76 12.79 6.07
N PHE A 269 4.30 12.87 7.31
CA PHE A 269 3.25 12.00 7.82
C PHE A 269 1.87 12.63 7.55
N VAL A 270 1.00 11.88 6.87
CA VAL A 270 -0.36 12.30 6.50
C VAL A 270 -1.34 11.82 7.56
N GLU A 271 -1.76 12.72 8.46
CA GLU A 271 -2.80 12.44 9.44
C GLU A 271 -4.18 12.73 8.84
N GLN A 272 -4.77 11.69 8.25
CA GLN A 272 -6.05 11.74 7.53
C GLN A 272 -7.27 11.48 8.44
N PRO A 273 -8.49 11.86 8.05
CA PRO A 273 -9.67 11.74 8.89
C PRO A 273 -10.30 10.34 8.90
N ILE A 274 -9.49 9.28 8.79
CA ILE A 274 -9.90 7.91 9.13
C ILE A 274 -9.50 7.64 10.57
N LYS A 275 -10.47 7.70 11.48
CA LYS A 275 -10.24 7.65 12.91
C LYS A 275 -10.39 6.23 13.44
N LEU A 276 -9.44 5.83 14.28
CA LEU A 276 -9.45 4.56 15.04
C LEU A 276 -9.95 4.84 16.46
N ASP A 277 -11.23 4.61 16.73
CA ASP A 277 -11.79 4.86 18.06
C ASP A 277 -11.33 3.77 19.06
N LEU A 278 -10.41 4.13 19.95
CA LEU A 278 -9.81 3.20 20.90
C LEU A 278 -10.82 2.70 21.96
N PHE A 279 -11.86 3.47 22.29
CA PHE A 279 -12.93 3.01 23.19
C PHE A 279 -13.85 2.03 22.47
N LYS A 280 -14.21 2.33 21.21
CA LYS A 280 -14.97 1.44 20.35
C LYS A 280 -14.22 0.13 20.14
N PHE A 281 -12.91 0.16 19.95
CA PHE A 281 -12.06 -1.03 19.89
C PHE A 281 -12.20 -1.90 21.15
N MET A 282 -12.05 -1.30 22.33
CA MET A 282 -12.20 -2.01 23.61
C MET A 282 -13.61 -2.58 23.81
N LEU A 283 -14.65 -1.81 23.46
CA LEU A 283 -16.05 -2.25 23.56
C LEU A 283 -16.37 -3.37 22.55
N TYR A 284 -15.94 -3.22 21.30
CA TYR A 284 -16.21 -4.18 20.22
C TYR A 284 -15.51 -5.49 20.48
N ARG A 285 -14.34 -5.46 21.09
CA ARG A 285 -13.67 -6.64 21.62
C ARG A 285 -14.51 -7.38 22.65
N ILE A 286 -15.13 -6.69 23.61
CA ILE A 286 -16.03 -7.32 24.60
C ILE A 286 -17.27 -7.90 23.90
N GLN A 287 -17.79 -7.20 22.89
CA GLN A 287 -18.97 -7.60 22.11
C GLN A 287 -18.69 -8.69 21.06
N GLY A 288 -17.43 -9.03 20.78
CA GLY A 288 -17.08 -9.95 19.69
C GLY A 288 -17.38 -9.37 18.29
N LYS A 289 -17.06 -8.10 18.05
CA LYS A 289 -17.06 -7.46 16.72
C LYS A 289 -15.63 -7.29 16.20
N SER A 290 -15.43 -7.41 14.89
CA SER A 290 -14.12 -7.33 14.25
C SER A 290 -13.56 -5.91 14.08
N PHE A 291 -12.25 -5.82 13.82
CA PHE A 291 -11.46 -4.58 13.86
C PHE A 291 -11.83 -3.60 12.74
N HIS A 292 -12.15 -4.05 11.53
CA HIS A 292 -12.54 -3.16 10.42
C HIS A 292 -13.70 -2.21 10.78
N LYS A 293 -14.57 -2.60 11.71
CA LYS A 293 -15.70 -1.77 12.18
C LYS A 293 -15.29 -0.66 13.15
N VAL A 294 -14.03 -0.59 13.56
CA VAL A 294 -13.49 0.43 14.47
C VAL A 294 -13.15 1.71 13.72
N MET A 295 -12.73 1.61 12.46
CA MET A 295 -12.41 2.77 11.64
C MET A 295 -13.67 3.54 11.26
N THR A 296 -13.55 4.86 11.25
CA THR A 296 -14.62 5.76 10.79
C THR A 296 -14.04 6.93 10.03
N TRP A 297 -14.61 7.22 8.86
CA TRP A 297 -14.38 8.46 8.14
C TRP A 297 -15.06 9.64 8.86
N GLU A 298 -14.29 10.64 9.30
CA GLU A 298 -14.78 11.82 10.01
C GLU A 298 -14.45 13.12 9.23
N PRO A 299 -15.15 13.44 8.12
CA PRO A 299 -14.79 14.51 7.17
C PRO A 299 -14.92 15.94 7.73
N LYS A 300 -15.41 16.09 8.96
CA LYS A 300 -15.38 17.36 9.69
C LYS A 300 -13.94 17.78 10.07
N HIS A 301 -12.98 16.86 10.02
CA HIS A 301 -11.57 17.14 10.25
C HIS A 301 -10.82 17.31 8.93
N ASN A 302 -9.97 18.32 8.88
CA ASN A 302 -8.99 18.49 7.80
C ASN A 302 -7.92 17.40 7.86
N THR A 303 -7.34 17.06 6.71
CA THR A 303 -6.11 16.26 6.65
C THR A 303 -4.92 17.13 7.07
N ILE A 304 -4.02 16.59 7.91
CA ILE A 304 -2.82 17.29 8.40
C ILE A 304 -1.57 16.66 7.80
N PHE A 305 -0.66 17.49 7.29
CA PHE A 305 0.65 17.09 6.81
C PHE A 305 1.72 17.48 7.83
N HIS A 306 2.24 16.49 8.55
CA HIS A 306 3.31 16.69 9.52
C HIS A 306 4.67 16.59 8.84
N LEU A 307 5.29 17.74 8.57
CA LEU A 307 6.60 17.84 7.95
C LEU A 307 7.73 17.63 8.97
N VAL A 308 8.66 16.73 8.69
CA VAL A 308 9.82 16.41 9.55
C VAL A 308 11.08 16.38 8.70
N ASN A 309 12.14 17.05 9.16
CA ASN A 309 13.47 16.89 8.56
C ASN A 309 14.04 15.51 8.96
N ARG A 310 14.27 14.62 7.99
CA ARG A 310 14.57 13.21 8.24
C ARG A 310 15.96 12.96 8.84
N HIS A 311 16.86 13.92 8.70
CA HIS A 311 18.23 13.83 9.20
C HIS A 311 18.33 14.24 10.67
N THR A 312 17.58 15.27 11.04
CA THR A 312 17.61 15.84 12.41
C THR A 312 16.47 15.35 13.30
N GLY A 313 15.42 14.78 12.72
CA GLY A 313 14.17 14.44 13.42
C GLY A 313 13.33 15.66 13.81
N LYS A 314 13.76 16.88 13.43
CA LYS A 314 13.07 18.12 13.79
C LYS A 314 11.76 18.23 13.02
N ARG A 315 10.65 18.22 13.75
CA ARG A 315 9.31 18.50 13.22
C ARG A 315 9.14 20.01 12.96
N SER A 316 8.50 20.34 11.85
CA SER A 316 8.02 21.69 11.57
C SER A 316 7.03 22.14 12.66
N GLU A 317 7.12 23.42 13.04
CA GLU A 317 6.12 24.07 13.91
C GLU A 317 4.89 24.53 13.11
N VAL A 318 5.04 24.64 11.79
CA VAL A 318 3.97 24.96 10.85
C VAL A 318 3.08 23.74 10.67
N LYS A 319 1.78 23.95 10.84
CA LYS A 319 0.74 22.96 10.64
C LYS A 319 0.16 23.12 9.24
N TYR A 320 0.62 22.29 8.32
CA TYR A 320 0.08 22.20 6.96
C TYR A 320 -1.19 21.37 6.97
N GLN A 321 -2.26 21.86 6.34
CA GLN A 321 -3.54 21.16 6.28
C GLN A 321 -4.22 21.34 4.92
N CYS A 322 -5.10 20.43 4.54
CA CYS A 322 -6.00 20.61 3.40
C CYS A 322 -7.43 20.17 3.75
N ALA A 323 -8.35 20.30 2.79
CA ALA A 323 -9.66 19.68 2.86
C ALA A 323 -9.55 18.16 3.17
N PRO A 324 -10.56 17.54 3.80
CA PRO A 324 -10.53 16.11 4.08
C PRO A 324 -10.27 15.30 2.81
N MET A 325 -9.26 14.44 2.88
CA MET A 325 -8.92 13.49 1.82
C MET A 325 -8.34 12.22 2.45
N PHE A 326 -8.38 11.14 1.69
CA PHE A 326 -7.81 9.85 2.05
C PHE A 326 -6.72 9.47 1.06
N ALA A 327 -5.65 8.85 1.53
CA ALA A 327 -4.63 8.21 0.68
C ALA A 327 -4.15 6.91 1.32
N LEU A 328 -3.98 5.87 0.48
CA LEU A 328 -3.22 4.68 0.85
C LEU A 328 -1.77 4.82 0.42
N HIS A 329 -1.55 5.18 -0.85
CA HIS A 329 -0.23 5.19 -1.45
C HIS A 329 0.21 6.59 -1.89
N GLN A 330 1.42 6.96 -1.48
CA GLN A 330 2.17 8.04 -2.11
C GLN A 330 2.75 7.57 -3.45
N ILE A 331 2.88 8.48 -4.41
CA ILE A 331 3.52 8.24 -5.71
C ILE A 331 5.02 8.56 -5.57
N ASN A 332 5.34 9.83 -5.30
CA ASN A 332 6.70 10.30 -5.05
C ASN A 332 6.67 11.68 -4.38
N ALA A 333 7.82 12.14 -3.90
CA ALA A 333 8.03 13.53 -3.50
C ALA A 333 9.44 14.01 -3.79
N TYR A 334 9.61 15.31 -3.95
CA TYR A 334 10.91 15.93 -4.21
C TYR A 334 10.95 17.39 -3.75
N GLU A 335 12.16 17.91 -3.61
CA GLU A 335 12.38 19.29 -3.19
C GLU A 335 12.74 20.15 -4.40
N GLU A 336 12.12 21.33 -4.51
CA GLU A 336 12.39 22.30 -5.56
C GLU A 336 12.33 23.72 -5.01
N ASN A 337 13.42 24.48 -5.11
CA ASN A 337 13.50 25.91 -4.82
C ASN A 337 12.84 26.34 -3.48
N GLY A 338 13.04 25.56 -2.41
CA GLY A 338 12.48 25.86 -1.08
C GLY A 338 11.06 25.35 -0.86
N PHE A 339 10.55 24.51 -1.75
CA PHE A 339 9.27 23.81 -1.63
C PHE A 339 9.48 22.30 -1.62
N LEU A 340 8.58 21.58 -0.96
CA LEU A 340 8.41 20.15 -1.09
C LEU A 340 7.20 19.88 -1.97
N VAL A 341 7.42 19.22 -3.10
CA VAL A 341 6.38 18.73 -4.00
C VAL A 341 6.09 17.27 -3.65
N MET A 342 4.82 16.91 -3.47
CA MET A 342 4.43 15.55 -3.15
C MET A 342 3.18 15.12 -3.92
N ASP A 343 3.25 13.92 -4.48
CA ASP A 343 2.22 13.34 -5.33
C ASP A 343 1.66 12.07 -4.67
N MET A 344 0.33 11.92 -4.63
CA MET A 344 -0.35 10.83 -3.94
C MET A 344 -1.59 10.35 -4.69
N CYS A 345 -1.97 9.09 -4.47
CA CYS A 345 -3.27 8.56 -4.90
C CYS A 345 -4.33 8.95 -3.86
N CYS A 346 -5.20 9.90 -4.19
CA CYS A 346 -6.11 10.52 -3.24
C CYS A 346 -7.58 10.26 -3.54
N GLY A 347 -8.32 9.79 -2.54
CA GLY A 347 -9.78 9.70 -2.53
C GLY A 347 -10.43 10.90 -1.82
N ASP A 348 -11.68 11.17 -2.17
CA ASP A 348 -12.51 12.21 -1.52
C ASP A 348 -13.17 11.73 -0.22
N ASP A 349 -13.19 10.42 0.01
CA ASP A 349 -13.65 9.81 1.25
C ASP A 349 -12.86 8.52 1.57
N GLY A 350 -12.98 8.08 2.82
CA GLY A 350 -12.28 6.91 3.37
C GLY A 350 -13.22 5.82 3.87
N GLU A 351 -14.46 5.76 3.36
CA GLU A 351 -15.46 4.76 3.78
C GLU A 351 -15.10 3.35 3.27
N LEU A 352 -14.30 3.30 2.20
CA LEU A 352 -14.00 2.14 1.37
C LEU A 352 -13.34 0.95 2.10
N ILE A 353 -12.43 1.19 3.05
CA ILE A 353 -11.58 0.12 3.61
C ILE A 353 -12.42 -0.98 4.25
N GLY A 354 -13.52 -0.63 4.93
CA GLY A 354 -14.39 -1.62 5.58
C GLY A 354 -15.22 -2.46 4.61
N ASP A 355 -15.39 -1.99 3.37
CA ASP A 355 -16.31 -2.58 2.39
C ASP A 355 -15.67 -3.64 1.49
N PHE A 356 -14.35 -3.84 1.57
CA PHE A 356 -13.59 -4.92 0.91
C PHE A 356 -13.83 -6.31 1.56
N THR A 357 -15.08 -6.57 1.93
CA THR A 357 -15.53 -7.89 2.40
C THR A 357 -15.58 -8.87 1.25
N LEU A 358 -15.30 -10.14 1.53
CA LEU A 358 -15.42 -11.21 0.55
C LEU A 358 -16.86 -11.38 0.06
N GLU A 359 -17.86 -11.04 0.88
CA GLU A 359 -19.27 -11.01 0.46
C GLU A 359 -19.49 -9.98 -0.66
N ASN A 360 -18.99 -8.76 -0.49
CA ASN A 360 -19.13 -7.71 -1.50
C ASN A 360 -18.33 -8.01 -2.77
N ILE A 361 -17.09 -8.49 -2.64
CA ILE A 361 -16.22 -8.83 -3.78
C ILE A 361 -16.77 -10.04 -4.56
N ARG A 362 -17.47 -10.96 -3.89
CA ARG A 362 -18.08 -12.15 -4.52
C ARG A 362 -19.51 -11.93 -5.00
N LYS A 363 -20.00 -10.68 -5.04
CA LYS A 363 -21.32 -10.36 -5.64
C LYS A 363 -21.45 -10.90 -7.06
N LYS A 364 -22.68 -11.21 -7.45
CA LYS A 364 -22.97 -11.74 -8.80
C LYS A 364 -22.72 -10.67 -9.86
N SER A 365 -22.41 -11.10 -11.07
CA SER A 365 -22.23 -10.20 -12.22
C SER A 365 -23.49 -9.37 -12.50
N GLY A 366 -23.31 -8.18 -13.08
CA GLY A 366 -24.39 -7.24 -13.38
C GLY A 366 -24.75 -6.37 -12.18
N ASP A 367 -26.05 -6.08 -12.00
CA ASP A 367 -26.56 -5.05 -11.09
C ASP A 367 -25.98 -5.07 -9.67
N GLU A 368 -25.79 -6.26 -9.07
CA GLU A 368 -25.23 -6.38 -7.71
C GLU A 368 -23.77 -5.87 -7.66
N MET A 369 -22.94 -6.28 -8.63
CA MET A 369 -21.55 -5.85 -8.72
C MET A 369 -21.46 -4.39 -9.14
N ASP A 370 -22.29 -3.94 -10.08
CA ASP A 370 -22.34 -2.56 -10.56
C ASP A 370 -22.67 -1.61 -9.41
N GLN A 371 -23.69 -1.93 -8.61
CA GLN A 371 -24.06 -1.12 -7.45
C GLN A 371 -22.92 -1.01 -6.43
N PHE A 372 -22.23 -2.13 -6.16
CA PHE A 372 -21.11 -2.13 -5.24
C PHE A 372 -19.95 -1.30 -5.77
N TYR A 373 -19.51 -1.53 -7.01
CA TYR A 373 -18.46 -0.76 -7.66
C TYR A 373 -18.77 0.74 -7.69
N ASN A 374 -20.00 1.12 -8.05
CA ASN A 374 -20.42 2.52 -8.18
C ASN A 374 -20.50 3.26 -6.84
N ALA A 375 -20.59 2.53 -5.72
CA ALA A 375 -20.54 3.11 -4.38
C ALA A 375 -19.11 3.44 -3.92
N LEU A 376 -18.08 2.82 -4.52
CA LEU A 376 -16.69 2.98 -4.09
C LEU A 376 -16.17 4.39 -4.37
N CYS A 377 -15.30 4.87 -3.48
CA CYS A 377 -14.50 6.07 -3.73
C CYS A 377 -13.53 5.82 -4.90
N ARG A 378 -13.19 6.88 -5.65
CA ARG A 378 -12.19 6.84 -6.72
C ARG A 378 -10.96 7.62 -6.28
N ASN A 379 -9.80 6.99 -6.42
CA ASN A 379 -8.53 7.64 -6.13
C ASN A 379 -7.99 8.29 -7.40
N LEU A 380 -7.56 9.55 -7.28
CA LEU A 380 -7.00 10.35 -8.37
C LEU A 380 -5.61 10.87 -7.96
N PRO A 381 -4.67 11.02 -8.91
CA PRO A 381 -3.32 11.50 -8.60
C PRO A 381 -3.36 13.00 -8.31
N ARG A 382 -3.03 13.38 -7.08
CA ARG A 382 -3.03 14.77 -6.62
C ARG A 382 -1.63 15.21 -6.20
N ARG A 383 -1.25 16.41 -6.64
CA ARG A 383 -0.01 17.09 -6.27
C ARG A 383 -0.27 18.17 -5.24
N TYR A 384 0.43 18.10 -4.12
CA TYR A 384 0.48 19.14 -3.10
C TYR A 384 1.90 19.73 -3.05
N VAL A 385 1.99 21.03 -2.73
CA VAL A 385 3.27 21.74 -2.66
C VAL A 385 3.35 22.50 -1.34
N LEU A 386 4.35 22.18 -0.52
CA LEU A 386 4.55 22.74 0.82
C LEU A 386 5.72 23.73 0.79
N PRO A 387 5.55 24.99 1.19
CA PRO A 387 6.69 25.89 1.41
C PRO A 387 7.51 25.38 2.61
N LEU A 388 8.82 25.18 2.45
CA LEU A 388 9.68 24.65 3.52
C LEU A 388 10.03 25.71 4.58
N THR A 389 9.93 26.98 4.23
CA THR A 389 10.19 28.12 5.13
C THR A 389 8.92 28.96 5.27
N VAL A 390 8.33 28.94 6.45
CA VAL A 390 7.20 29.80 6.84
C VAL A 390 7.50 30.36 8.22
N ASP A 391 7.55 31.69 8.31
CA ASP A 391 7.92 32.44 9.51
C ASP A 391 6.94 33.58 9.78
N GLU A 392 7.21 34.41 10.79
CA GLU A 392 6.38 35.58 11.13
C GLU A 392 6.27 36.62 10.00
N LYS A 393 7.29 36.71 9.13
CA LYS A 393 7.34 37.67 8.02
C LYS A 393 6.58 37.18 6.79
N THR A 394 6.29 35.88 6.72
CA THR A 394 5.55 35.26 5.63
C THR A 394 4.12 35.83 5.60
N PRO A 395 3.65 36.36 4.45
CA PRO A 395 2.38 37.06 4.36
C PRO A 395 1.18 36.12 4.62
N LEU A 396 0.16 36.65 5.28
CA LEU A 396 -1.14 35.99 5.45
C LEU A 396 -1.98 36.14 4.19
N ASP A 397 -2.89 35.18 3.97
CA ASP A 397 -3.95 35.22 2.95
C ASP A 397 -3.44 35.38 1.50
N GLN A 398 -2.19 34.98 1.24
CA GLN A 398 -1.58 34.97 -0.09
C GLN A 398 -1.11 33.56 -0.46
N ASN A 399 -1.15 33.24 -1.74
CA ASN A 399 -0.52 32.00 -2.23
C ASN A 399 1.00 32.13 -2.09
N LEU A 400 1.60 31.22 -1.34
CA LEU A 400 3.03 31.15 -1.07
C LEU A 400 3.80 30.40 -2.17
N ILE A 401 3.12 29.64 -3.02
CA ILE A 401 3.77 28.90 -4.10
C ILE A 401 4.15 29.87 -5.20
N THR A 402 5.46 30.03 -5.39
CA THR A 402 6.08 30.89 -6.42
C THR A 402 6.62 30.10 -7.61
N LEU A 403 6.54 28.76 -7.56
CA LEU A 403 6.97 27.89 -8.65
C LEU A 403 6.08 28.08 -9.88
N SER A 404 6.70 28.17 -11.06
CA SER A 404 5.98 28.25 -12.33
C SER A 404 5.46 26.87 -12.76
N GLY A 405 4.26 26.82 -13.34
CA GLY A 405 3.69 25.58 -13.87
C GLY A 405 2.90 24.73 -12.87
N TYR A 406 2.80 25.17 -11.62
CA TYR A 406 2.00 24.51 -10.59
C TYR A 406 0.65 25.22 -10.42
N THR A 407 -0.43 24.45 -10.29
CA THR A 407 -1.76 25.02 -9.98
C THR A 407 -2.17 24.84 -8.52
N ALA A 408 -1.41 24.04 -7.75
CA ALA A 408 -1.59 23.92 -6.31
C ALA A 408 -1.38 25.28 -5.63
N THR A 409 -2.06 25.50 -4.50
CA THR A 409 -1.89 26.71 -3.68
C THR A 409 -1.53 26.36 -2.25
N ALA A 410 -0.73 27.21 -1.61
CA ALA A 410 -0.43 27.13 -0.17
C ALA A 410 -0.67 28.50 0.44
N VAL A 411 -1.69 28.64 1.28
CA VAL A 411 -2.08 29.93 1.87
C VAL A 411 -1.88 29.89 3.36
N LYS A 412 -1.03 30.78 3.88
CA LYS A 412 -0.86 30.93 5.33
C LYS A 412 -2.10 31.60 5.92
N THR A 413 -2.84 30.88 6.76
CA THR A 413 -4.12 31.31 7.34
C THR A 413 -3.97 31.89 8.75
N THR A 414 -2.93 31.49 9.49
CA THR A 414 -2.58 32.02 10.80
C THR A 414 -1.06 32.12 10.95
N SER A 415 -0.53 32.54 12.10
CA SER A 415 0.92 32.61 12.32
C SER A 415 1.62 31.25 12.14
N SER A 416 0.93 30.13 12.35
CA SER A 416 1.51 28.78 12.31
C SER A 416 0.72 27.77 11.47
N GLU A 417 -0.27 28.21 10.68
CA GLU A 417 -1.08 27.31 9.85
C GLU A 417 -1.01 27.71 8.37
N VAL A 418 -0.89 26.69 7.52
CA VAL A 418 -0.90 26.81 6.06
C VAL A 418 -1.96 25.87 5.51
N PHE A 419 -2.92 26.41 4.77
CA PHE A 419 -3.95 25.66 4.08
C PHE A 419 -3.52 25.40 2.63
N LEU A 420 -3.54 24.13 2.22
CA LEU A 420 -3.12 23.67 0.91
C LEU A 420 -4.32 23.32 0.04
N THR A 421 -4.23 23.64 -1.24
CA THR A 421 -5.02 23.03 -2.31
C THR A 421 -4.11 22.23 -3.22
N HIS A 422 -4.69 21.29 -3.96
CA HIS A 422 -3.93 20.40 -4.83
C HIS A 422 -4.06 20.78 -6.31
N GLU A 423 -3.11 20.28 -7.07
CA GLU A 423 -3.18 20.15 -8.52
C GLU A 423 -3.59 18.73 -8.90
N GLU A 424 -4.48 18.59 -9.89
CA GLU A 424 -4.78 17.30 -10.51
C GLU A 424 -3.69 16.96 -11.53
N LEU A 425 -3.09 15.77 -11.40
CA LEU A 425 -2.03 15.27 -12.28
C LEU A 425 -2.56 14.44 -13.46
N HIS A 426 -3.79 14.70 -13.87
CA HIS A 426 -4.45 13.92 -14.91
C HIS A 426 -5.35 14.83 -15.76
N ASP A 427 -5.64 14.39 -16.98
CA ASP A 427 -6.75 14.91 -17.78
C ASP A 427 -8.01 14.02 -17.60
N ASP A 428 -9.09 14.35 -18.29
CA ASP A 428 -10.34 13.60 -18.17
C ASP A 428 -10.23 12.14 -18.69
N GLN A 429 -9.19 11.80 -19.45
CA GLN A 429 -9.00 10.44 -19.98
C GLN A 429 -8.84 9.42 -18.85
N LEU A 430 -8.19 9.78 -17.73
CA LEU A 430 -8.03 8.89 -16.58
C LEU A 430 -9.38 8.45 -15.97
N LEU A 431 -10.41 9.30 -16.06
CA LEU A 431 -11.72 9.01 -15.47
C LEU A 431 -12.37 7.77 -16.11
N GLU A 432 -12.11 7.51 -17.40
CA GLU A 432 -12.57 6.32 -18.13
C GLU A 432 -11.98 4.99 -17.61
N TYR A 433 -10.97 5.07 -16.76
CA TYR A 433 -10.29 3.94 -16.11
C TYR A 433 -10.56 3.87 -14.61
N GLY A 434 -11.57 4.61 -14.11
CA GLY A 434 -12.02 4.51 -12.72
C GLY A 434 -11.02 5.05 -11.69
N GLY A 435 -10.15 5.96 -12.11
CA GLY A 435 -9.07 6.47 -11.27
C GLY A 435 -7.86 5.53 -11.26
N LEU A 436 -7.02 5.64 -10.23
CA LEU A 436 -5.80 4.87 -10.12
C LEU A 436 -5.41 4.54 -8.68
N GLU A 437 -4.63 3.48 -8.54
CA GLU A 437 -3.99 3.05 -7.29
C GLU A 437 -2.79 2.15 -7.61
N PHE A 438 -2.06 1.71 -6.59
CA PHE A 438 -0.82 0.92 -6.73
C PHE A 438 0.24 1.63 -7.60
N PRO A 439 0.67 2.86 -7.23
CA PRO A 439 1.65 3.60 -8.00
C PRO A 439 3.06 3.01 -7.84
N HIS A 440 3.84 3.05 -8.91
CA HIS A 440 5.24 2.67 -8.94
C HIS A 440 6.02 3.62 -9.85
N ILE A 441 7.27 3.91 -9.51
CA ILE A 441 8.17 4.78 -10.29
C ILE A 441 9.47 4.03 -10.62
N ASN A 442 10.40 4.66 -11.33
CA ASN A 442 11.80 4.25 -11.31
C ASN A 442 12.41 4.58 -9.93
N TYR A 443 12.03 3.78 -8.93
CA TYR A 443 12.25 4.09 -7.51
C TYR A 443 13.72 4.21 -7.16
N ALA A 444 14.57 3.33 -7.68
CA ALA A 444 16.00 3.31 -7.38
C ALA A 444 16.70 4.63 -7.75
N GLN A 445 16.30 5.26 -8.85
CA GLN A 445 16.95 6.49 -9.33
C GLN A 445 16.18 7.78 -8.97
N TYR A 446 14.85 7.71 -8.89
CA TYR A 446 13.97 8.89 -8.84
C TYR A 446 13.16 9.04 -7.55
N ASN A 447 13.15 8.07 -6.63
CA ASN A 447 12.50 8.24 -5.33
C ASN A 447 13.15 9.42 -4.57
N GLY A 448 12.32 10.34 -4.11
CA GLY A 448 12.79 11.52 -3.38
C GLY A 448 13.32 12.66 -4.26
N ARG A 449 13.25 12.52 -5.59
CA ARG A 449 13.86 13.42 -6.59
C ARG A 449 12.87 13.82 -7.69
N PRO A 450 13.11 14.95 -8.40
CA PRO A 450 12.28 15.34 -9.53
C PRO A 450 12.19 14.20 -10.55
N TYR A 451 10.97 13.92 -10.99
CA TYR A 451 10.63 12.76 -11.82
C TYR A 451 9.51 13.14 -12.79
N ARG A 452 9.35 12.34 -13.85
CA ARG A 452 8.38 12.58 -14.92
C ARG A 452 7.32 11.48 -15.02
N TYR A 453 7.68 10.23 -14.76
CA TYR A 453 6.83 9.08 -15.06
C TYR A 453 6.51 8.26 -13.81
N PHE A 454 5.24 7.88 -13.70
CA PHE A 454 4.83 6.79 -12.82
C PHE A 454 3.92 5.80 -13.56
N TYR A 455 3.88 4.59 -13.02
CA TYR A 455 3.07 3.48 -13.48
C TYR A 455 2.05 3.16 -12.40
N SER A 456 0.86 2.71 -12.78
CA SER A 456 -0.21 2.47 -11.81
C SER A 456 -1.21 1.44 -12.35
N CYS A 457 -2.07 0.93 -11.49
CA CYS A 457 -3.29 0.22 -11.86
C CYS A 457 -4.44 1.21 -12.09
N GLY A 458 -5.24 0.99 -13.13
CA GLY A 458 -6.55 1.63 -13.30
C GLY A 458 -7.66 0.78 -12.67
N PHE A 459 -8.63 1.43 -12.04
CA PHE A 459 -9.69 0.79 -11.25
C PHE A 459 -11.07 0.95 -11.90
N GLY A 460 -11.18 0.52 -13.17
CA GLY A 460 -12.46 0.40 -13.89
C GLY A 460 -13.36 -0.73 -13.36
N HIS A 461 -12.91 -1.46 -12.35
CA HIS A 461 -13.62 -2.46 -11.55
C HIS A 461 -13.18 -2.34 -10.07
N VAL A 462 -13.71 -3.17 -9.17
CA VAL A 462 -13.33 -3.21 -7.74
C VAL A 462 -11.85 -3.55 -7.55
N PHE A 463 -11.33 -4.43 -8.40
CA PHE A 463 -9.90 -4.64 -8.57
C PHE A 463 -9.44 -4.00 -9.88
N SER A 464 -8.11 -3.91 -10.04
CA SER A 464 -7.52 -3.33 -11.23
C SER A 464 -7.97 -4.08 -12.48
N ASP A 465 -8.29 -3.32 -13.53
CA ASP A 465 -8.68 -3.85 -14.84
C ASP A 465 -7.77 -3.34 -15.97
N SER A 466 -6.80 -2.48 -15.63
CA SER A 466 -5.90 -1.83 -16.57
C SER A 466 -4.57 -1.45 -15.92
N LEU A 467 -3.53 -1.38 -16.74
CA LEU A 467 -2.26 -0.78 -16.36
C LEU A 467 -2.17 0.60 -17.01
N LEU A 468 -1.56 1.53 -16.30
CA LEU A 468 -1.44 2.93 -16.66
C LEU A 468 0.02 3.36 -16.58
N LYS A 469 0.44 4.21 -17.53
CA LYS A 469 1.65 5.03 -17.43
C LYS A 469 1.25 6.49 -17.56
N MET A 470 1.68 7.30 -16.59
CA MET A 470 1.34 8.71 -16.49
C MET A 470 2.58 9.57 -16.66
N ASP A 471 2.48 10.63 -17.46
CA ASP A 471 3.47 11.71 -17.55
C ASP A 471 3.00 12.88 -16.68
N VAL A 472 3.70 13.17 -15.57
CA VAL A 472 3.27 14.21 -14.61
C VAL A 472 3.48 15.62 -15.13
N HIS A 473 4.22 15.81 -16.22
CA HIS A 473 4.42 17.12 -16.84
C HIS A 473 3.33 17.42 -17.87
N THR A 474 3.04 16.46 -18.75
CA THR A 474 2.06 16.65 -19.82
C THR A 474 0.64 16.22 -19.43
N LYS A 475 0.51 15.44 -18.34
CA LYS A 475 -0.72 14.75 -17.89
C LYS A 475 -1.24 13.72 -18.88
N GLU A 476 -0.42 13.33 -19.86
CA GLU A 476 -0.75 12.30 -20.84
C GLU A 476 -0.69 10.90 -20.22
N LEU A 477 -1.63 10.07 -20.66
CA LEU A 477 -1.81 8.71 -20.19
C LEU A 477 -1.55 7.70 -21.32
N LYS A 478 -0.81 6.63 -21.03
CA LYS A 478 -0.76 5.40 -21.85
C LYS A 478 -1.39 4.25 -21.08
N VAL A 479 -2.12 3.39 -21.79
CA VAL A 479 -2.94 2.35 -21.17
C VAL A 479 -2.72 1.00 -21.83
N TRP A 480 -2.69 -0.03 -20.99
CA TRP A 480 -2.85 -1.43 -21.39
C TRP A 480 -4.10 -1.97 -20.69
N ARG A 481 -5.11 -2.39 -21.47
CA ARG A 481 -6.41 -2.88 -20.95
C ARG A 481 -7.00 -3.92 -21.89
N TYR A 482 -7.51 -5.01 -21.34
CA TYR A 482 -8.26 -6.02 -22.08
C TYR A 482 -9.41 -6.56 -21.23
N PRO A 483 -10.64 -6.68 -21.77
CA PRO A 483 -11.78 -7.19 -21.01
C PRO A 483 -11.54 -8.58 -20.41
N GLY A 484 -11.87 -8.70 -19.11
CA GLY A 484 -11.75 -9.94 -18.33
C GLY A 484 -10.32 -10.28 -17.90
N LEU A 485 -9.38 -9.34 -18.02
CA LEU A 485 -8.03 -9.43 -17.50
C LEU A 485 -7.85 -8.43 -16.36
N TYR A 486 -7.27 -8.87 -15.24
CA TYR A 486 -7.13 -8.12 -14.00
C TYR A 486 -5.64 -8.04 -13.65
N PRO A 487 -4.94 -6.95 -14.04
CA PRO A 487 -3.52 -6.81 -13.77
C PRO A 487 -3.24 -6.62 -12.29
N SER A 488 -2.11 -7.13 -11.84
CA SER A 488 -1.53 -6.81 -10.55
C SER A 488 -0.76 -5.47 -10.60
N GLU A 489 -0.35 -4.95 -9.44
CA GLU A 489 0.55 -3.79 -9.35
C GLU A 489 1.72 -3.87 -10.36
N PRO A 490 1.96 -2.82 -11.16
CA PRO A 490 3.09 -2.74 -12.08
C PRO A 490 4.39 -2.45 -11.34
N VAL A 491 5.44 -3.21 -11.64
CA VAL A 491 6.78 -2.98 -11.09
C VAL A 491 7.75 -2.65 -12.22
N PHE A 492 8.38 -1.48 -12.12
CA PHE A 492 9.38 -1.03 -13.08
C PHE A 492 10.75 -1.67 -12.81
N VAL A 493 11.43 -2.10 -13.86
CA VAL A 493 12.81 -2.62 -13.87
C VAL A 493 13.59 -1.86 -14.93
N ALA A 494 14.65 -1.16 -14.52
CA ALA A 494 15.47 -0.35 -15.43
C ALA A 494 16.30 -1.23 -16.37
N SER A 495 16.49 -0.78 -17.61
CA SER A 495 17.51 -1.37 -18.50
C SER A 495 18.91 -1.19 -17.91
N PRO A 496 19.85 -2.13 -18.11
CA PRO A 496 21.23 -1.94 -17.69
C PRO A 496 21.84 -0.69 -18.34
N GLY A 497 22.32 0.25 -17.52
CA GLY A 497 22.90 1.50 -18.01
C GLY A 497 21.88 2.51 -18.55
N ALA A 498 20.58 2.36 -18.23
CA ALA A 498 19.53 3.30 -18.60
C ALA A 498 19.88 4.75 -18.25
N THR A 499 19.71 5.65 -19.23
CA THR A 499 19.92 7.10 -19.06
C THR A 499 18.61 7.91 -19.06
N GLU A 500 17.54 7.33 -19.59
CA GLU A 500 16.20 7.92 -19.55
C GLU A 500 15.39 7.29 -18.41
N GLU A 501 14.50 8.08 -17.80
CA GLU A 501 13.72 7.66 -16.63
C GLU A 501 12.85 6.42 -16.88
N ASP A 502 12.31 6.30 -18.09
CA ASP A 502 11.42 5.24 -18.55
C ASP A 502 12.09 4.23 -19.50
N ASP A 503 13.42 4.17 -19.52
CA ASP A 503 14.18 3.12 -20.20
C ASP A 503 14.24 1.85 -19.34
N GLY A 504 13.38 0.90 -19.67
CA GLY A 504 13.23 -0.34 -18.93
C GLY A 504 11.94 -1.08 -19.28
N VAL A 505 11.50 -1.91 -18.36
CA VAL A 505 10.33 -2.79 -18.52
C VAL A 505 9.42 -2.65 -17.31
N VAL A 506 8.12 -2.77 -17.54
CA VAL A 506 7.12 -2.88 -16.48
C VAL A 506 6.60 -4.30 -16.43
N LEU A 507 6.70 -4.93 -15.26
CA LEU A 507 6.23 -6.28 -14.98
C LEU A 507 4.90 -6.24 -14.22
N SER A 508 3.93 -7.06 -14.61
CA SER A 508 2.66 -7.25 -13.90
C SER A 508 2.14 -8.67 -14.11
N VAL A 509 1.52 -9.26 -13.09
CA VAL A 509 0.81 -10.54 -13.24
C VAL A 509 -0.60 -10.25 -13.68
N ILE A 510 -0.99 -10.77 -14.84
CA ILE A 510 -2.32 -10.65 -15.37
C ILE A 510 -3.14 -11.85 -14.93
N ILE A 511 -4.11 -11.58 -14.07
CA ILE A 511 -4.98 -12.59 -13.47
C ILE A 511 -6.29 -12.60 -14.25
N THR A 512 -6.86 -13.80 -14.45
CA THR A 512 -8.14 -13.92 -15.14
C THR A 512 -8.99 -15.03 -14.55
N PRO A 513 -10.30 -14.81 -14.40
CA PRO A 513 -11.23 -15.84 -13.93
C PRO A 513 -11.61 -16.83 -15.05
N ARG A 514 -11.17 -16.56 -16.30
CA ARG A 514 -11.61 -17.29 -17.49
C ARG A 514 -10.70 -18.47 -17.75
N LYS A 515 -11.22 -19.70 -17.68
CA LYS A 515 -10.42 -20.92 -17.88
C LYS A 515 -9.75 -21.01 -19.26
N GLU A 516 -10.29 -20.35 -20.28
CA GLU A 516 -9.67 -20.32 -21.61
C GLU A 516 -8.46 -19.38 -21.69
N LYS A 517 -8.28 -18.52 -20.68
CA LYS A 517 -7.15 -17.59 -20.57
C LYS A 517 -6.29 -18.05 -19.40
N SER A 518 -5.05 -18.44 -19.65
CA SER A 518 -4.10 -18.71 -18.57
C SER A 518 -3.78 -17.41 -17.82
N THR A 519 -3.50 -17.48 -16.52
CA THR A 519 -2.83 -16.37 -15.82
C THR A 519 -1.41 -16.26 -16.37
N PHE A 520 -0.88 -15.04 -16.52
CA PHE A 520 0.47 -14.84 -17.08
C PHE A 520 1.21 -13.68 -16.47
N LEU A 521 2.54 -13.75 -16.46
CA LEU A 521 3.39 -12.57 -16.27
C LEU A 521 3.45 -11.79 -17.58
N LEU A 522 3.19 -10.49 -17.53
CA LEU A 522 3.30 -9.55 -18.64
C LEU A 522 4.56 -8.71 -18.49
N ALA A 523 5.27 -8.52 -19.59
CA ALA A 523 6.36 -7.55 -19.72
C ALA A 523 5.97 -6.47 -20.74
N LEU A 524 5.88 -5.22 -20.29
CA LEU A 524 5.64 -4.05 -21.13
C LEU A 524 6.91 -3.23 -21.30
N ASP A 525 7.18 -2.77 -22.50
CA ASP A 525 8.19 -1.73 -22.74
C ASP A 525 7.79 -0.47 -21.98
N ALA A 526 8.61 -0.01 -21.05
CA ALA A 526 8.23 1.05 -20.14
C ALA A 526 8.03 2.39 -20.86
N LYS A 527 8.71 2.64 -21.99
CA LYS A 527 8.62 3.87 -22.77
C LYS A 527 7.34 3.95 -23.59
N THR A 528 7.11 2.97 -24.45
CA THR A 528 5.98 2.86 -25.39
C THR A 528 4.72 2.30 -24.76
N PHE A 529 4.86 1.59 -23.64
CA PHE A 529 3.80 0.87 -22.94
C PHE A 529 3.13 -0.23 -23.77
N LYS A 530 3.87 -0.77 -24.73
CA LYS A 530 3.46 -1.91 -25.57
C LYS A 530 4.00 -3.21 -24.99
N GLU A 531 3.28 -4.29 -25.23
CA GLU A 531 3.71 -5.61 -24.80
C GLU A 531 4.95 -6.07 -25.56
N LEU A 532 5.95 -6.49 -24.80
CA LEU A 532 7.17 -7.13 -25.32
C LEU A 532 6.98 -8.64 -25.37
N GLY A 533 6.46 -9.23 -24.28
CA GLY A 533 6.19 -10.64 -24.17
C GLY A 533 5.45 -10.98 -22.89
N ARG A 534 5.06 -12.26 -22.77
CA ARG A 534 4.38 -12.81 -21.61
C ARG A 534 4.81 -14.23 -21.32
N ALA A 535 4.65 -14.66 -20.07
CA ALA A 535 4.91 -16.01 -19.61
C ALA A 535 3.65 -16.60 -18.94
N GLU A 536 2.99 -17.53 -19.62
CA GLU A 536 1.75 -18.17 -19.14
C GLU A 536 2.04 -19.24 -18.09
N VAL A 537 1.30 -19.16 -16.98
CA VAL A 537 1.44 -20.04 -15.83
C VAL A 537 0.29 -21.06 -15.84
N PRO A 538 0.56 -22.38 -15.73
CA PRO A 538 -0.47 -23.40 -15.77
C PRO A 538 -1.16 -23.60 -14.39
N VAL A 539 -1.29 -22.54 -13.59
CA VAL A 539 -2.00 -22.55 -12.31
C VAL A 539 -2.80 -21.25 -12.11
N ASN A 540 -3.82 -21.31 -11.26
CA ASN A 540 -4.56 -20.12 -10.86
C ASN A 540 -3.78 -19.34 -9.79
N ILE A 541 -3.74 -18.02 -9.94
CA ILE A 541 -3.16 -17.10 -8.95
C ILE A 541 -4.28 -16.19 -8.45
N PRO A 542 -4.52 -16.10 -7.13
CA PRO A 542 -5.54 -15.19 -6.58
C PRO A 542 -5.06 -13.74 -6.68
N TYR A 543 -6.00 -12.80 -6.59
CA TYR A 543 -5.67 -11.37 -6.60
C TYR A 543 -4.96 -10.98 -5.31
N GLY A 544 -3.70 -10.56 -5.45
CA GLY A 544 -2.82 -10.13 -4.36
C GLY A 544 -2.69 -8.61 -4.24
N THR A 545 -1.75 -8.17 -3.43
CA THR A 545 -1.53 -6.76 -3.08
C THR A 545 -0.27 -6.22 -3.77
N HIS A 546 0.89 -6.36 -3.15
CA HIS A 546 2.13 -5.73 -3.61
C HIS A 546 3.15 -6.74 -4.14
N GLY A 547 4.09 -6.23 -4.93
CA GLY A 547 5.22 -6.98 -5.41
C GLY A 547 6.50 -6.16 -5.48
N VAL A 548 7.62 -6.85 -5.67
CA VAL A 548 8.94 -6.26 -5.82
C VAL A 548 9.75 -7.08 -6.80
N PHE A 549 10.65 -6.43 -7.54
CA PHE A 549 11.66 -7.12 -8.32
C PHE A 549 12.95 -7.26 -7.50
N ASN A 550 13.39 -8.50 -7.32
CA ASN A 550 14.68 -8.83 -6.72
C ASN A 550 15.68 -9.16 -7.83
N GLU A 551 16.58 -8.24 -8.13
CA GLU A 551 17.69 -8.47 -9.05
C GLU A 551 18.61 -9.57 -8.52
N MET A 552 19.07 -10.46 -9.42
CA MET A 552 20.11 -11.42 -9.09
C MET A 552 21.39 -11.03 -9.83
N GLY A 553 22.45 -10.79 -9.06
CA GLY A 553 23.78 -10.43 -9.56
C GLY A 553 24.49 -11.57 -10.26
#